data_AF-A0A245ZE85-F1
#
_entry.id   AF-A0A245ZE85-F1
#
_cell.length_a   1.000
_cell.length_b   1.000
_cell.length_c   1.000
_cell.angle_alpha   90.00
_cell.angle_beta   90.00
_cell.angle_gamma   90.00
#
_symmetry.space_group_name_H-M   'P 1'
#
loop_
_entity.id
_entity.type
_entity.pdbx_description
1 polymer ?
#
loop_
_entity_poly.entity_id
_entity_poly.type
_entity_poly.pdbx_seq_one_letter_code
_entity_poly.pdbx_strand_id
1 'polypeptide(L)'
;MLRWALLPLTLAAAAPALAEAQVEALGDLKLYRVPMRVNVAAQAQKQVAMLVQPAASFERVYLLDAAGAVLTGRTVRPTPFELRARNVETQGLGVPLPAGTVALFARRAGRELLAGEAPIDDLAVGEKISLPFGESPDVTWTRTLVAQSERGEQWRIDSNSARTTAVKAELTLPFGIKGTPAGAHRSERGWILPFDLPANEARSFTYFAEK
;
A
#
# COMPACT_ATOMS: atom_id res chain seq x y z
N MET A 1 -13.38 24.22 -56.94
CA MET A 1 -13.54 22.86 -56.37
C MET A 1 -13.66 22.98 -54.86
N LEU A 2 -14.62 22.26 -54.27
CA LEU A 2 -15.19 22.43 -52.93
C LEU A 2 -14.19 22.24 -51.78
N ARG A 3 -14.31 23.08 -50.73
CA ARG A 3 -13.88 22.84 -49.34
C ARG A 3 -14.51 21.54 -48.84
N TRP A 4 -13.85 20.82 -47.92
CA TRP A 4 -14.44 20.25 -46.70
C TRP A 4 -13.43 20.35 -45.56
N ALA A 5 -13.90 20.92 -44.45
CA ALA A 5 -13.19 21.03 -43.19
C ALA A 5 -13.59 19.86 -42.30
N LEU A 6 -12.63 19.24 -41.62
CA LEU A 6 -12.86 18.37 -40.47
C LEU A 6 -12.03 18.93 -39.32
N LEU A 7 -12.68 19.74 -38.48
CA LEU A 7 -12.19 20.06 -37.15
C LEU A 7 -12.25 18.78 -36.30
N PRO A 8 -11.17 18.32 -35.66
CA PRO A 8 -11.29 17.39 -34.57
C PRO A 8 -11.83 18.16 -33.36
N LEU A 9 -13.12 17.95 -33.07
CA LEU A 9 -13.69 18.23 -31.75
C LEU A 9 -12.96 17.30 -30.76
N THR A 10 -12.01 17.83 -29.99
CA THR A 10 -11.49 17.11 -28.82
C THR A 10 -12.09 17.75 -27.58
N LEU A 11 -13.03 17.01 -26.99
CA LEU A 11 -13.72 17.32 -25.76
C LEU A 11 -12.67 17.44 -24.64
N ALA A 12 -12.37 18.66 -24.20
CA ALA A 12 -11.69 18.89 -22.95
C ALA A 12 -12.67 18.55 -21.81
N ALA A 13 -12.65 17.30 -21.36
CA ALA A 13 -13.33 16.91 -20.14
C ALA A 13 -12.53 17.45 -18.94
N ALA A 14 -12.81 18.70 -18.55
CA ALA A 14 -12.39 19.22 -17.27
C ALA A 14 -13.11 18.42 -16.17
N ALA A 15 -12.36 17.64 -15.39
CA ALA A 15 -12.89 17.02 -14.19
C ALA A 15 -13.44 18.13 -13.26
N PRO A 16 -14.68 18.03 -12.74
CA PRO A 16 -15.19 19.05 -11.85
C PRO A 16 -14.34 19.03 -10.57
N ALA A 17 -13.81 20.20 -10.19
CA ALA A 17 -13.18 20.40 -8.91
C ALA A 17 -14.17 19.99 -7.80
N LEU A 18 -13.84 18.93 -7.07
CA LEU A 18 -14.60 18.45 -5.93
C LEU A 18 -14.55 19.54 -4.85
N ALA A 19 -15.68 20.17 -4.56
CA ALA A 19 -15.76 21.12 -3.47
C ALA A 19 -15.68 20.37 -2.14
N GLU A 20 -14.73 20.78 -1.31
CA GLU A 20 -14.49 20.26 0.04
C GLU A 20 -15.63 20.69 0.97
N ALA A 21 -16.17 19.75 1.74
CA ALA A 21 -17.15 20.04 2.77
C ALA A 21 -16.47 20.56 4.04
N GLN A 22 -16.94 21.67 4.60
CA GLN A 22 -16.48 22.18 5.90
C GLN A 22 -17.33 21.58 7.02
N VAL A 23 -16.68 21.06 8.06
CA VAL A 23 -17.32 20.47 9.25
C VAL A 23 -17.53 21.57 10.29
N GLU A 24 -18.76 21.77 10.73
CA GLU A 24 -19.11 22.66 11.83
C GLU A 24 -19.77 21.81 12.94
N ALA A 25 -19.27 21.92 14.17
CA ALA A 25 -19.76 21.12 15.30
C ALA A 25 -20.99 21.79 15.92
N LEU A 26 -22.15 21.12 15.84
CA LEU A 26 -23.37 21.52 16.56
C LEU A 26 -23.87 20.34 17.41
N GLY A 27 -23.40 20.26 18.66
CA GLY A 27 -23.72 19.15 19.57
C GLY A 27 -23.17 17.80 19.08
N ASP A 28 -23.97 16.74 19.15
CA ASP A 28 -23.57 15.37 18.77
C ASP A 28 -23.69 15.07 17.25
N LEU A 29 -24.11 16.06 16.44
CA LEU A 29 -24.37 15.86 15.00
C LEU A 29 -23.21 16.40 14.15
N LYS A 30 -22.62 15.54 13.31
CA LYS A 30 -21.60 15.93 12.32
C LYS A 30 -22.29 16.46 11.06
N LEU A 31 -22.35 17.78 10.89
CA LEU A 31 -22.97 18.42 9.72
C LEU A 31 -21.90 18.72 8.65
N TYR A 32 -22.06 18.16 7.45
CA TYR A 32 -21.18 18.43 6.30
C TYR A 32 -21.80 19.54 5.44
N ARG A 33 -21.24 20.76 5.44
CA ARG A 33 -21.72 21.85 4.57
C ARG A 33 -20.99 21.80 3.22
N VAL A 34 -21.74 21.69 2.12
CA VAL A 34 -21.20 21.73 0.75
C VAL A 34 -21.23 23.18 0.25
N PRO A 35 -20.09 23.81 -0.08
CA PRO A 35 -20.01 25.26 -0.33
C PRO A 35 -20.37 25.62 -1.78
N MET A 36 -21.54 25.20 -2.27
CA MET A 36 -22.06 25.70 -3.54
C MET A 36 -23.58 25.70 -3.62
N ARG A 37 -24.16 26.69 -4.33
CA ARG A 37 -25.57 26.67 -4.72
C ARG A 37 -25.79 25.47 -5.64
N VAL A 38 -26.53 24.48 -5.18
CA VAL A 38 -26.95 23.33 -5.99
C VAL A 38 -28.35 23.57 -6.52
N ASN A 39 -28.49 23.63 -7.85
CA ASN A 39 -29.78 23.49 -8.49
C ASN A 39 -30.08 21.99 -8.55
N VAL A 40 -31.09 21.53 -7.81
CA VAL A 40 -31.48 20.12 -7.80
C VAL A 40 -32.41 19.87 -8.98
N ALA A 41 -31.85 19.56 -10.15
CA ALA A 41 -32.66 19.00 -11.22
C ALA A 41 -33.18 17.62 -10.78
N ALA A 42 -34.40 17.25 -11.18
CA ALA A 42 -34.95 15.93 -10.85
C ALA A 42 -33.98 14.81 -11.26
N GLN A 43 -33.67 13.90 -10.34
CA GLN A 43 -32.72 12.78 -10.53
C GLN A 43 -31.24 13.17 -10.73
N ALA A 44 -30.85 14.42 -10.49
CA ALA A 44 -29.43 14.79 -10.54
C ALA A 44 -28.68 14.23 -9.31
N GLN A 45 -27.73 13.33 -9.56
CA GLN A 45 -26.75 12.88 -8.55
C GLN A 45 -25.53 13.79 -8.57
N LYS A 46 -25.09 14.23 -7.39
CA LYS A 46 -23.87 15.01 -7.21
C LYS A 46 -22.96 14.31 -6.21
N GLN A 47 -21.78 13.93 -6.67
CA GLN A 47 -20.74 13.40 -5.79
C GLN A 47 -20.05 14.55 -5.07
N VAL A 48 -19.88 14.42 -3.76
CA VAL A 48 -19.18 15.39 -2.91
C VAL A 48 -18.06 14.65 -2.20
N ALA A 49 -16.84 15.14 -2.32
CA ALA A 49 -15.73 14.59 -1.55
C ALA A 49 -15.93 14.96 -0.08
N MET A 50 -16.20 13.96 0.76
CA MET A 50 -16.39 14.17 2.20
C MET A 50 -15.07 14.41 2.94
N LEU A 51 -13.97 13.88 2.41
CA LEU A 51 -12.65 13.98 3.00
C LEU A 51 -11.60 14.20 1.91
N VAL A 52 -10.81 15.26 2.08
CA VAL A 52 -9.67 15.57 1.20
C VAL A 52 -8.47 15.85 2.11
N GLN A 53 -7.46 14.97 2.05
CA GLN A 53 -6.26 15.03 2.88
C GLN A 53 -5.02 14.96 1.99
N PRO A 54 -4.68 16.05 1.29
CA PRO A 54 -3.59 16.05 0.30
C PRO A 54 -2.21 15.96 0.95
N ALA A 55 -2.11 16.29 2.25
CA ALA A 55 -0.90 16.19 3.03
C ALA A 55 -0.70 14.80 3.67
N ALA A 56 -1.65 13.88 3.51
CA ALA A 56 -1.58 12.55 4.13
C ALA A 56 -0.35 11.78 3.65
N SER A 57 0.51 11.40 4.59
CA SER A 57 1.74 10.68 4.31
C SER A 57 1.61 9.21 4.69
N PHE A 58 2.00 8.34 3.77
CA PHE A 58 2.00 6.89 3.96
C PHE A 58 3.38 6.30 3.71
N GLU A 59 3.77 5.38 4.58
CA GLU A 59 4.95 4.56 4.41
C GLU A 59 4.61 3.30 3.62
N ARG A 60 5.37 3.01 2.57
CA ARG A 60 5.24 1.75 1.81
C ARG A 60 6.16 0.70 2.40
N VAL A 61 5.60 -0.43 2.80
CA VAL A 61 6.34 -1.57 3.38
C VAL A 61 6.08 -2.83 2.55
N TYR A 62 7.14 -3.51 2.13
CA TYR A 62 7.08 -4.77 1.39
C TYR A 62 7.11 -5.98 2.32
N LEU A 63 6.27 -6.97 2.08
CA LEU A 63 6.12 -8.13 2.96
C LEU A 63 6.63 -9.41 2.29
N LEU A 64 7.72 -9.96 2.80
CA LEU A 64 8.28 -11.25 2.37
C LEU A 64 7.89 -12.32 3.39
N ASP A 65 7.32 -13.42 2.94
CA ASP A 65 6.86 -14.50 3.82
C ASP A 65 7.64 -15.80 3.59
N ALA A 66 8.70 -15.99 4.37
CA ALA A 66 9.45 -17.24 4.42
C ALA A 66 8.93 -18.23 5.50
N ALA A 67 7.89 -17.88 6.25
CA ALA A 67 7.21 -18.80 7.17
C ALA A 67 6.15 -19.65 6.43
N GLY A 68 5.61 -19.14 5.32
CA GLY A 68 4.65 -19.83 4.46
C GLY A 68 5.22 -21.04 3.69
N ALA A 69 4.33 -21.68 2.91
CA ALA A 69 4.61 -22.94 2.21
C ALA A 69 5.79 -22.83 1.22
N VAL A 70 6.68 -23.82 1.28
CA VAL A 70 7.78 -23.98 0.34
C VAL A 70 7.21 -24.56 -0.96
N LEU A 71 7.20 -23.77 -2.03
CA LEU A 71 7.05 -24.33 -3.37
C LEU A 71 8.40 -24.90 -3.80
N THR A 72 8.40 -26.09 -4.39
CA THR A 72 9.61 -26.77 -4.84
C THR A 72 10.32 -25.96 -5.93
N GLY A 73 11.63 -25.73 -5.77
CA GLY A 73 12.47 -25.02 -6.73
C GLY A 73 12.71 -23.54 -6.42
N ARG A 74 13.62 -22.92 -7.19
CA ARG A 74 13.94 -21.49 -7.08
C ARG A 74 12.91 -20.68 -7.86
N THR A 75 11.86 -20.24 -7.19
CA THR A 75 10.80 -19.41 -7.78
C THR A 75 10.98 -17.95 -7.38
N VAL A 76 11.04 -17.07 -8.37
CA VAL A 76 11.00 -15.61 -8.17
C VAL A 76 9.57 -15.22 -7.83
N ARG A 77 9.39 -14.59 -6.67
CA ARG A 77 8.09 -14.15 -6.17
C ARG A 77 8.01 -12.63 -6.22
N PRO A 78 6.98 -12.04 -6.85
CA PRO A 78 6.68 -10.63 -6.62
C PRO A 78 6.28 -10.44 -5.15
N THR A 79 6.46 -9.23 -4.63
CA THR A 79 6.30 -8.97 -3.19
C THR A 79 5.03 -8.17 -2.92
N PRO A 80 4.10 -8.67 -2.08
CA PRO A 80 3.00 -7.88 -1.55
C PRO A 80 3.51 -6.62 -0.84
N PHE A 81 2.72 -5.56 -0.84
CA PHE A 81 3.07 -4.36 -0.09
C PHE A 81 1.85 -3.73 0.60
N GLU A 82 2.11 -3.02 1.68
CA GLU A 82 1.10 -2.27 2.40
C GLU A 82 1.48 -0.79 2.45
N LEU A 83 0.47 0.07 2.52
CA LEU A 83 0.64 1.45 2.93
C LEU A 83 0.28 1.57 4.41
N ARG A 84 1.21 2.05 5.21
CA ARG A 84 1.07 2.22 6.65
C ARG A 84 1.16 3.69 7.04
N ALA A 85 0.28 4.11 7.92
CA ALA A 85 0.30 5.45 8.50
C ALA A 85 -0.29 5.39 9.91
N ARG A 86 -0.18 6.50 10.64
CA ARG A 86 -0.96 6.74 11.84
C ARG A 86 -1.91 7.89 11.56
N ASN A 87 -3.17 7.75 11.97
CA ASN A 87 -4.20 8.76 11.76
C ASN A 87 -4.01 9.97 12.70
N VAL A 88 -2.99 10.79 12.45
CA VAL A 88 -2.66 11.98 13.25
C VAL A 88 -2.41 13.18 12.36
N GLU A 89 -2.68 14.37 12.89
CA GLU A 89 -2.49 15.64 12.18
C GLU A 89 -1.05 15.84 11.68
N THR A 90 -0.06 15.40 12.44
CA THR A 90 1.36 15.51 12.08
C THR A 90 1.75 14.70 10.85
N GLN A 91 0.91 13.74 10.42
CA GLN A 91 1.07 12.99 9.17
C GLN A 91 0.09 13.44 8.08
N GLY A 92 -0.54 14.62 8.23
CA GLY A 92 -1.52 15.15 7.29
C GLY A 92 -2.84 14.38 7.28
N LEU A 93 -3.13 13.68 8.38
CA LEU A 93 -4.40 13.00 8.67
C LEU A 93 -5.03 13.67 9.90
N GLY A 94 -5.55 12.90 10.86
CA GLY A 94 -6.13 13.44 12.10
C GLY A 94 -7.65 13.61 12.05
N VAL A 95 -8.32 12.80 11.22
CA VAL A 95 -9.77 12.82 11.05
C VAL A 95 -10.34 11.42 11.21
N PRO A 96 -11.59 11.26 11.68
CA PRO A 96 -12.25 9.96 11.67
C PRO A 96 -12.31 9.40 10.24
N LEU A 97 -11.81 8.19 10.03
CA LEU A 97 -11.85 7.51 8.75
C LEU A 97 -12.99 6.49 8.78
N PRO A 98 -13.99 6.60 7.90
CA PRO A 98 -15.09 5.65 7.85
C PRO A 98 -14.65 4.34 7.19
N ALA A 99 -15.28 3.24 7.58
CA ALA A 99 -15.14 1.96 6.92
C ALA A 99 -15.53 2.06 5.45
N GLY A 100 -14.82 1.32 4.59
CA GLY A 100 -15.07 1.32 3.16
C GLY A 100 -13.94 0.71 2.35
N THR A 101 -13.75 1.24 1.14
CA THR A 101 -12.72 0.78 0.21
C THR A 101 -11.86 1.96 -0.22
N VAL A 102 -10.55 1.79 -0.08
CA VAL A 102 -9.54 2.75 -0.53
C VAL A 102 -9.00 2.30 -1.88
N ALA A 103 -9.07 3.18 -2.88
CA ALA A 103 -8.45 2.97 -4.18
C ALA A 103 -7.11 3.70 -4.25
N LEU A 104 -6.05 2.98 -4.61
CA LEU A 104 -4.72 3.52 -4.83
C LEU A 104 -4.53 3.82 -6.32
N PHE A 105 -4.19 5.06 -6.65
CA PHE A 105 -3.84 5.47 -8.01
C PHE A 105 -2.35 5.73 -8.14
N ALA A 106 -1.74 5.22 -9.21
CA ALA A 106 -0.37 5.52 -9.57
C ALA A 106 -0.35 6.45 -10.78
N ARG A 107 0.46 7.50 -10.72
CA ARG A 107 0.64 8.42 -11.84
C ARG A 107 1.74 7.91 -12.77
N ARG A 108 1.39 7.59 -14.01
CA ARG A 108 2.33 7.15 -15.05
C ARG A 108 2.05 7.87 -16.36
N ALA A 109 3.09 8.48 -16.94
CA ALA A 109 2.99 9.24 -18.19
C ALA A 109 1.85 10.28 -18.20
N GLY A 110 1.67 10.99 -17.07
CA GLY A 110 0.64 12.02 -16.93
C GLY A 110 -0.79 11.53 -16.70
N ARG A 111 -1.02 10.21 -16.63
CA ARG A 111 -2.33 9.63 -16.33
C ARG A 111 -2.34 8.97 -14.96
N GLU A 112 -3.48 9.01 -14.29
CA GLU A 112 -3.74 8.24 -13.08
C GLU A 112 -4.28 6.87 -13.47
N LEU A 113 -3.63 5.83 -12.98
CA LEU A 113 -4.01 4.43 -13.22
C LEU A 113 -4.34 3.79 -11.88
N LEU A 114 -5.46 3.06 -11.82
CA LEU A 114 -5.79 2.26 -10.64
C LEU A 114 -4.70 1.21 -10.45
N ALA A 115 -4.01 1.29 -9.30
CA ALA A 115 -2.93 0.40 -8.91
C ALA A 115 -3.41 -0.71 -7.97
N GLY A 116 -4.52 -0.49 -7.25
CA GLY A 116 -5.14 -1.48 -6.39
C GLY A 116 -6.24 -0.90 -5.52
N GLU A 117 -6.95 -1.78 -4.82
CA GLU A 117 -7.99 -1.43 -3.85
C GLU A 117 -7.75 -2.23 -2.58
N ALA A 118 -8.10 -1.64 -1.44
CA ALA A 118 -7.98 -2.25 -0.12
C ALA A 118 -9.17 -1.88 0.76
N PRO A 119 -9.68 -2.78 1.60
CA PRO A 119 -10.65 -2.42 2.62
C PRO A 119 -9.99 -1.53 3.69
N ILE A 120 -10.80 -0.66 4.30
CA ILE A 120 -10.44 0.08 5.50
C ILE A 120 -11.59 -0.06 6.49
N ASP A 121 -11.27 -0.26 7.76
CA ASP A 121 -12.24 -0.29 8.85
C ASP A 121 -12.56 1.13 9.36
N ASP A 122 -13.53 1.24 10.26
CA ASP A 122 -13.77 2.49 10.99
C ASP A 122 -12.56 2.77 11.89
N LEU A 123 -11.84 3.88 11.62
CA LEU A 123 -10.66 4.27 12.37
C LEU A 123 -10.84 5.66 13.00
N ALA A 124 -10.66 5.70 14.32
CA ALA A 124 -10.56 6.92 15.09
C ALA A 124 -9.21 7.63 14.88
N VAL A 125 -9.15 8.88 15.34
CA VAL A 125 -7.91 9.65 15.38
C VAL A 125 -6.92 8.97 16.33
N GLY A 126 -5.67 8.88 15.90
CA GLY A 126 -4.57 8.24 16.63
C GLY A 126 -4.33 6.79 16.25
N GLU A 127 -5.28 6.13 15.58
CA GLU A 127 -5.18 4.70 15.23
C GLU A 127 -4.20 4.43 14.08
N LYS A 128 -3.70 3.19 14.02
CA LYS A 128 -2.80 2.74 12.95
C LYS A 128 -3.62 2.36 11.72
N ILE A 129 -3.18 2.86 10.57
CA ILE A 129 -3.73 2.51 9.27
C ILE A 129 -2.80 1.50 8.62
N SER A 130 -3.35 0.40 8.12
CA SER A 130 -2.63 -0.60 7.31
C SER A 130 -3.49 -0.96 6.11
N LEU A 131 -3.06 -0.58 4.92
CA LEU A 131 -3.78 -0.80 3.68
C LEU A 131 -3.01 -1.79 2.81
N PRO A 132 -3.38 -3.09 2.81
CA PRO A 132 -2.72 -4.07 1.98
C PRO A 132 -3.14 -3.91 0.53
N PHE A 133 -2.15 -3.68 -0.33
CA PHE A 133 -2.34 -3.68 -1.78
C PHE A 133 -1.70 -4.95 -2.35
N GLY A 134 -2.01 -5.24 -3.61
CA GLY A 134 -1.54 -6.46 -4.28
C GLY A 134 -0.01 -6.56 -4.41
N GLU A 135 0.43 -7.47 -5.24
CA GLU A 135 1.85 -7.74 -5.43
C GLU A 135 2.52 -6.71 -6.35
N SER A 136 3.73 -6.28 -5.99
CA SER A 136 4.55 -5.43 -6.85
C SER A 136 5.60 -6.27 -7.58
N PRO A 137 5.69 -6.19 -8.91
CA PRO A 137 6.78 -6.84 -9.65
C PRO A 137 8.13 -6.12 -9.50
N ASP A 138 8.12 -4.87 -9.00
CA ASP A 138 9.35 -4.07 -8.83
C ASP A 138 10.21 -4.57 -7.67
N VAL A 139 9.62 -5.30 -6.73
CA VAL A 139 10.34 -5.93 -5.63
C VAL A 139 10.07 -7.41 -5.72
N THR A 140 11.14 -8.19 -5.81
CA THR A 140 11.06 -9.64 -5.95
C THR A 140 11.95 -10.31 -4.95
N TRP A 141 11.63 -11.56 -4.62
CA TRP A 141 12.49 -12.35 -3.75
C TRP A 141 12.44 -13.84 -4.10
N THR A 142 13.46 -14.57 -3.67
CA THR A 142 13.55 -16.02 -3.81
C THR A 142 13.95 -16.64 -2.49
N ARG A 143 13.56 -17.90 -2.29
CA ARG A 143 13.98 -18.73 -1.16
C ARG A 143 14.63 -19.99 -1.71
N THR A 144 15.88 -20.24 -1.34
CA THR A 144 16.68 -21.36 -1.86
C THR A 144 17.19 -22.21 -0.70
N LEU A 145 17.00 -23.53 -0.77
CA LEU A 145 17.61 -24.48 0.16
C LEU A 145 19.10 -24.58 -0.17
N VAL A 146 19.96 -24.21 0.77
CA VAL A 146 21.42 -24.21 0.62
C VAL A 146 22.03 -25.52 1.10
N ALA A 147 21.54 -26.03 2.23
CA ALA A 147 22.02 -27.28 2.81
C ALA A 147 20.91 -27.96 3.61
N GLN A 148 20.95 -29.29 3.67
CA GLN A 148 20.02 -30.10 4.46
C GLN A 148 20.82 -31.10 5.29
N SER A 149 20.40 -31.28 6.54
CA SER A 149 21.01 -32.19 7.51
C SER A 149 19.95 -32.84 8.40
N GLU A 150 20.35 -33.81 9.21
CA GLU A 150 19.46 -34.41 10.22
C GLU A 150 18.95 -33.39 11.24
N ARG A 151 19.72 -32.34 11.52
CA ARG A 151 19.41 -31.30 12.50
C ARG A 151 18.47 -30.21 11.96
N GLY A 152 18.23 -30.18 10.66
CA GLY A 152 17.47 -29.11 10.00
C GLY A 152 18.03 -28.68 8.66
N GLU A 153 17.52 -27.55 8.17
CA GLU A 153 17.70 -27.03 6.82
C GLU A 153 18.26 -25.60 6.85
N GLN A 154 19.26 -25.33 6.01
CA GLN A 154 19.78 -23.98 5.81
C GLN A 154 19.13 -23.35 4.57
N TRP A 155 18.48 -22.22 4.76
CA TRP A 155 17.77 -21.48 3.72
C TRP A 155 18.44 -20.13 3.46
N ARG A 156 18.53 -19.73 2.19
CA ARG A 156 18.92 -18.39 1.76
C ARG A 156 17.74 -17.67 1.11
N ILE A 157 17.51 -16.43 1.54
CA ILE A 157 16.57 -15.49 0.95
C ILE A 157 17.37 -14.49 0.13
N ASP A 158 17.04 -14.34 -1.15
CA ASP A 158 17.62 -13.33 -2.02
C ASP A 158 16.50 -12.38 -2.47
N SER A 159 16.61 -11.10 -2.09
CA SER A 159 15.63 -10.04 -2.37
C SER A 159 16.24 -9.04 -3.35
N ASN A 160 15.45 -8.53 -4.30
CA ASN A 160 15.88 -7.58 -5.32
C ASN A 160 14.86 -6.45 -5.50
N SER A 161 15.34 -5.22 -5.63
CA SER A 161 14.52 -4.03 -5.89
C SER A 161 14.89 -3.41 -7.23
N ALA A 162 13.91 -3.21 -8.11
CA ALA A 162 14.02 -2.40 -9.32
C ALA A 162 13.60 -0.95 -9.10
N ARG A 163 13.39 -0.54 -7.83
CA ARG A 163 13.02 0.84 -7.49
C ARG A 163 14.23 1.75 -7.47
N THR A 164 14.04 2.98 -7.92
CA THR A 164 15.06 4.04 -7.90
C THR A 164 15.29 4.64 -6.51
N THR A 165 14.53 4.23 -5.51
CA THR A 165 14.66 4.66 -4.11
C THR A 165 14.75 3.45 -3.20
N ALA A 166 15.42 3.61 -2.06
CA ALA A 166 15.38 2.59 -1.01
C ALA A 166 13.92 2.34 -0.57
N VAL A 167 13.62 1.09 -0.26
CA VAL A 167 12.30 0.66 0.20
C VAL A 167 12.44 -0.11 1.51
N LYS A 168 11.44 0.02 2.37
CA LYS A 168 11.36 -0.76 3.60
C LYS A 168 10.70 -2.10 3.33
N ALA A 169 11.26 -3.15 3.92
CA ALA A 169 10.76 -4.50 3.77
C ALA A 169 10.75 -5.23 5.12
N GLU A 170 9.84 -6.18 5.26
CA GLU A 170 9.68 -7.04 6.42
C GLU A 170 9.76 -8.50 5.96
N LEU A 171 10.73 -9.25 6.49
CA LEU A 171 10.86 -10.68 6.26
C LEU A 171 10.26 -11.45 7.43
N THR A 172 9.19 -12.21 7.17
CA THR A 172 8.61 -13.14 8.13
C THR A 172 9.34 -14.47 8.04
N LEU A 173 9.98 -14.87 9.13
CA LEU A 173 10.71 -16.12 9.30
C LEU A 173 9.91 -17.09 10.16
N PRO A 174 10.02 -18.42 9.95
CA PRO A 174 9.33 -19.39 10.79
C PRO A 174 9.85 -19.35 12.24
N PHE A 175 9.05 -19.81 13.21
CA PHE A 175 9.47 -19.84 14.62
C PHE A 175 10.61 -20.82 14.90
N GLY A 176 10.62 -21.98 14.22
CA GLY A 176 11.63 -23.03 14.37
C GLY A 176 12.94 -22.70 13.67
N ILE A 177 13.52 -21.54 13.96
CA ILE A 177 14.84 -21.15 13.45
C ILE A 177 15.86 -21.14 14.58
N LYS A 178 17.10 -21.46 14.24
CA LYS A 178 18.20 -21.43 15.19
C LYS A 178 18.55 -19.98 15.55
N GLY A 179 18.13 -19.56 16.74
CA GLY A 179 18.34 -18.22 17.27
C GLY A 179 17.36 -17.19 16.70
N THR A 180 17.17 -16.09 17.43
CA THR A 180 16.35 -14.95 16.97
C THR A 180 17.24 -13.96 16.21
N PRO A 181 16.90 -13.58 14.97
CA PRO A 181 17.63 -12.54 14.26
C PRO A 181 17.60 -11.22 15.04
N ALA A 182 18.73 -10.51 15.07
CA ALA A 182 18.81 -9.21 15.74
C ALA A 182 17.82 -8.23 15.12
N GLY A 183 17.05 -7.53 15.98
CA GLY A 183 16.01 -6.59 15.54
C GLY A 183 14.71 -7.24 15.08
N ALA A 184 14.60 -8.57 15.08
CA ALA A 184 13.33 -9.24 14.80
C ALA A 184 12.38 -9.13 15.99
N HIS A 185 11.09 -8.96 15.71
CA HIS A 185 10.02 -9.00 16.70
C HIS A 185 9.08 -10.17 16.40
N ARG A 186 8.40 -10.64 17.45
CA ARG A 186 7.47 -11.77 17.33
C ARG A 186 6.14 -11.31 16.73
N SER A 187 5.61 -12.06 15.77
CA SER A 187 4.24 -11.93 15.25
C SER A 187 3.44 -13.21 15.51
N GLU A 188 2.21 -13.28 14.99
CA GLU A 188 1.39 -14.50 15.05
C GLU A 188 1.90 -15.62 14.15
N ARG A 189 2.56 -15.27 13.04
CA ARG A 189 2.98 -16.22 11.99
C ARG A 189 4.47 -16.57 12.04
N GLY A 190 5.27 -15.79 12.76
CA GLY A 190 6.71 -15.99 12.79
C GLY A 190 7.49 -14.86 13.46
N TRP A 191 8.78 -14.79 13.17
CA TRP A 191 9.63 -13.66 13.50
C TRP A 191 9.64 -12.68 12.35
N ILE A 192 9.23 -11.43 12.59
CA ILE A 192 9.31 -10.36 11.59
C ILE A 192 10.65 -9.65 11.75
N LEU A 193 11.49 -9.74 10.72
CA LEU A 193 12.74 -9.04 10.60
C LEU A 193 12.58 -7.84 9.65
N PRO A 194 12.52 -6.60 10.16
CA PRO A 194 12.54 -5.40 9.32
C PRO A 194 13.94 -5.16 8.73
N PHE A 195 14.00 -4.74 7.47
CA PHE A 195 15.23 -4.34 6.80
C PHE A 195 14.97 -3.32 5.69
N ASP A 196 15.98 -2.50 5.40
CA ASP A 196 15.97 -1.62 4.23
C ASP A 196 16.55 -2.33 3.02
N LEU A 197 15.85 -2.26 1.89
CA LEU A 197 16.31 -2.74 0.59
C LEU A 197 16.72 -1.52 -0.26
N PRO A 198 18.02 -1.33 -0.55
CA PRO A 198 18.48 -0.14 -1.27
C PRO A 198 17.94 -0.07 -2.71
N ALA A 199 18.05 1.12 -3.30
CA ALA A 199 17.61 1.37 -4.66
C ALA A 199 18.42 0.53 -5.66
N ASN A 200 17.74 -0.14 -6.60
CA ASN A 200 18.37 -0.95 -7.65
C ASN A 200 19.38 -2.00 -7.16
N GLU A 201 19.22 -2.49 -5.92
CA GLU A 201 20.13 -3.42 -5.29
C GLU A 201 19.42 -4.69 -4.80
N ALA A 202 20.24 -5.73 -4.61
CA ALA A 202 19.82 -6.98 -4.01
C ALA A 202 20.37 -7.11 -2.58
N ARG A 203 19.64 -7.81 -1.73
CA ARG A 203 20.09 -8.24 -0.40
C ARG A 203 19.85 -9.72 -0.20
N SER A 204 20.80 -10.37 0.46
CA SER A 204 20.71 -11.78 0.81
C SER A 204 20.69 -11.95 2.32
N PHE A 205 19.85 -12.86 2.79
CA PHE A 205 19.76 -13.27 4.19
C PHE A 205 19.81 -14.79 4.28
N THR A 206 20.37 -15.36 5.35
CA THR A 206 20.44 -16.81 5.54
C THR A 206 19.99 -17.16 6.95
N TYR A 207 19.23 -18.24 7.07
CA TYR A 207 18.80 -18.77 8.36
C TYR A 207 18.80 -20.30 8.34
N PHE A 208 18.89 -20.88 9.53
CA PHE A 208 18.79 -22.32 9.74
C PHE A 208 17.45 -22.63 10.39
N ALA A 209 16.62 -23.45 9.73
CA ALA A 209 15.38 -23.96 10.25
C ALA A 209 15.65 -25.31 10.96
N GLU A 210 15.28 -25.40 12.23
CA GLU A 210 15.37 -26.62 13.03
C GLU A 210 14.18 -27.54 12.70
N LYS A 211 14.43 -28.85 12.74
CA LYS A 211 13.43 -29.88 12.40
C LYS A 211 12.53 -30.22 13.58
#